data_AF-A0A9D0Q4I6-F1
#
_entry.id   AF-A0A9D0Q4I6-F1
#
_cell.length_a   1.000
_cell.length_b   1.000
_cell.length_c   1.000
_cell.angle_alpha   90.00
_cell.angle_beta   90.00
_cell.angle_gamma   90.00
#
_symmetry.space_group_name_H-M   'P 1'
#
loop_
_entity.id
_entity.type
_entity.pdbx_description
1 polymer ?
#
loop_
_entity_poly.entity_id
_entity_poly.type
_entity_poly.pdbx_seq_one_letter_code
_entity_poly.pdbx_strand_id
1 'polypeptide(L)'
;MTTQRGSEITATPNHRIRVINHEGDYVWKYFAELQVGDEVVRRLGGHQALLATKAPLDLTVPQRQHSLEKAIQLPEKLTTEVALMLGLYMGDGYLKYSNRGHYTKKEGIGFAIHNDETVLADRLKVYFSTWGATLLADVSKTDSGCTTHLVYSASLVRWFEANEFNKQRGNFGEGSASAFIPTKILASNSDVLCAFLSGLFIADGTVNNRCVEMATVSRTLALQVKMALESLGIVATLSTSRSGTKGNRPVYRVRTSNVEATRLFLSQIGFGDSYKHQHLTERLADSSSISDARRGHNIRSMIIITDFIQAARATGMDKQLLNPLACSKTNGKMNINLAKQAIADYPDLQATKLAKLLEKGNLYFEPIVSIEASQDVTYDLQVPEKHTYVANGFVSHNTISNICGVSQSIEPTYQNMYVKSNLSGEFTVVNPYLINELKALNLWDDVMINDLKYFDGSVQKIDRVPENIKEKYATAFEIDSRWLIEAASRRQKWIDQGESLNLYLAEPSGKKLDDLYKLAWVRGLKTTYYLRTLGAT
;
A
#
# COMPACT_ATOMS: atom_id res chain seq x y z
N MET A 1 -4.17 -12.41 4.68
CA MET A 1 -2.83 -12.97 4.98
C MET A 1 -2.03 -11.99 5.83
N THR A 2 -1.10 -12.50 6.62
CA THR A 2 -0.19 -11.70 7.46
C THR A 2 1.26 -12.11 7.21
N THR A 3 2.16 -11.14 7.17
CA THR A 3 3.59 -11.33 6.94
C THR A 3 4.40 -11.31 8.24
N GLN A 4 5.66 -11.73 8.16
CA GLN A 4 6.57 -11.77 9.32
C GLN A 4 6.73 -10.44 10.07
N ARG A 5 6.53 -9.29 9.39
CA ARG A 5 6.64 -7.96 10.02
C ARG A 5 5.28 -7.38 10.40
N GLY A 6 4.24 -8.21 10.43
CA GLY A 6 2.87 -7.82 10.78
C GLY A 6 2.22 -6.93 9.70
N SER A 7 2.60 -7.11 8.43
CA SER A 7 1.89 -6.47 7.31
C SER A 7 0.72 -7.36 6.94
N GLU A 8 -0.43 -6.78 6.63
CA GLU A 8 -1.63 -7.53 6.34
C GLU A 8 -2.36 -7.02 5.11
N ILE A 9 -2.98 -7.95 4.41
CA ILE A 9 -3.87 -7.67 3.28
C ILE A 9 -4.90 -8.78 3.19
N THR A 10 -6.14 -8.37 2.95
CA THR A 10 -7.31 -9.21 2.70
C THR A 10 -7.74 -9.00 1.27
N ALA A 11 -7.94 -10.07 0.51
CA ALA A 11 -8.34 -10.00 -0.88
C ALA A 11 -9.14 -11.26 -1.27
N THR A 12 -9.83 -11.19 -2.41
CA THR A 12 -10.54 -12.35 -2.96
C THR A 12 -9.55 -13.43 -3.42
N PRO A 13 -9.96 -14.71 -3.48
CA PRO A 13 -9.07 -15.81 -3.89
C PRO A 13 -8.39 -15.59 -5.25
N ASN A 14 -9.09 -14.94 -6.16
CA ASN A 14 -8.62 -14.67 -7.53
C ASN A 14 -7.85 -13.35 -7.67
N HIS A 15 -7.74 -12.56 -6.60
CA HIS A 15 -6.90 -11.37 -6.61
C HIS A 15 -5.42 -11.78 -6.77
N ARG A 16 -4.62 -10.96 -7.46
CA ARG A 16 -3.22 -11.28 -7.72
C ARG A 16 -2.29 -10.25 -7.11
N ILE A 17 -1.26 -10.74 -6.44
CA ILE A 17 -0.18 -9.93 -5.88
C ILE A 17 1.17 -10.37 -6.44
N ARG A 18 2.18 -9.50 -6.29
CA ARG A 18 3.55 -9.84 -6.68
C ARG A 18 4.26 -10.65 -5.62
N VAL A 19 4.90 -11.72 -6.06
CA VAL A 19 5.74 -12.62 -5.25
C VAL A 19 7.06 -12.90 -5.95
N ILE A 20 8.04 -13.36 -5.18
CA ILE A 20 9.21 -14.04 -5.71
C ILE A 20 8.91 -15.54 -5.69
N ASN A 21 8.83 -16.18 -6.86
CA ASN A 21 8.58 -17.62 -6.93
C ASN A 21 9.84 -18.43 -6.54
N HIS A 22 9.70 -19.75 -6.54
CA HIS A 22 10.79 -20.68 -6.22
C HIS A 22 11.96 -20.60 -7.22
N GLU A 23 11.73 -20.11 -8.45
CA GLU A 23 12.73 -19.87 -9.50
C GLU A 23 13.49 -18.53 -9.32
N GLY A 24 13.08 -17.72 -8.33
CA GLY A 24 13.65 -16.40 -8.07
C GLY A 24 13.10 -15.31 -8.99
N ASP A 25 11.93 -15.52 -9.58
CA ASP A 25 11.34 -14.64 -10.56
C ASP A 25 10.19 -13.80 -9.98
N TYR A 26 10.07 -12.57 -10.48
CA TYR A 26 9.07 -11.58 -10.04
C TYR A 26 7.75 -11.79 -10.79
N VAL A 27 6.85 -12.60 -10.20
CA VAL A 27 5.64 -13.07 -10.88
C VAL A 27 4.36 -12.61 -10.18
N TRP A 28 3.25 -12.69 -10.91
CA TRP A 28 1.92 -12.57 -10.32
C TRP A 28 1.47 -13.93 -9.82
N LYS A 29 0.96 -14.00 -8.59
CA LYS A 29 0.39 -15.22 -8.01
C LYS A 29 -1.00 -14.95 -7.50
N TYR A 30 -1.93 -15.89 -7.71
CA TYR A 30 -3.29 -15.76 -7.18
C TYR A 30 -3.27 -15.88 -5.66
N PHE A 31 -4.15 -15.13 -4.99
CA PHE A 31 -4.26 -15.16 -3.54
C PHE A 31 -4.57 -16.57 -3.01
N ALA A 32 -5.38 -17.34 -3.76
CA ALA A 32 -5.71 -18.73 -3.49
C ALA A 32 -4.51 -19.69 -3.54
N GLU A 33 -3.46 -19.33 -4.28
CA GLU A 33 -2.27 -20.16 -4.46
C GLU A 33 -1.16 -19.83 -3.45
N LEU A 34 -1.33 -18.75 -2.69
CA LEU A 34 -0.34 -18.32 -1.69
C LEU A 34 -0.23 -19.34 -0.57
N GLN A 35 1.00 -19.57 -0.13
CA GLN A 35 1.33 -20.49 0.95
C GLN A 35 2.15 -19.77 2.02
N VAL A 36 2.06 -20.26 3.26
CA VAL A 36 2.94 -19.79 4.34
C VAL A 36 4.39 -20.06 3.93
N GLY A 37 5.24 -19.05 4.06
CA GLY A 37 6.63 -19.07 3.62
C GLY A 37 6.88 -18.43 2.26
N ASP A 38 5.86 -18.24 1.40
CA ASP A 38 6.01 -17.50 0.15
C ASP A 38 6.53 -16.08 0.43
N GLU A 39 7.46 -15.60 -0.40
CA GLU A 39 8.06 -14.28 -0.26
C GLU A 39 7.28 -13.26 -1.12
N VAL A 40 6.45 -12.46 -0.45
CA VAL A 40 5.63 -11.42 -1.07
C VAL A 40 6.42 -10.14 -1.24
N VAL A 41 6.14 -9.43 -2.33
CA VAL A 41 6.80 -8.16 -2.66
C VAL A 41 5.95 -6.98 -2.22
N ARG A 42 6.58 -6.11 -1.43
CA ARG A 42 6.03 -4.85 -0.97
C ARG A 42 6.81 -3.69 -1.58
N ARG A 43 6.19 -2.51 -1.64
CA ARG A 43 6.80 -1.27 -2.10
C ARG A 43 7.05 -0.35 -0.92
N LEU A 44 8.25 0.21 -0.84
CA LEU A 44 8.67 1.22 0.12
C LEU A 44 8.81 2.58 -0.57
N GLY A 45 8.62 3.64 0.20
CA GLY A 45 8.70 4.99 -0.31
C GLY A 45 7.49 5.37 -1.17
N GLY A 46 7.63 6.47 -1.90
CA GLY A 46 6.62 6.92 -2.85
C GLY A 46 5.43 7.63 -2.21
N HIS A 47 5.59 8.18 -1.01
CA HIS A 47 4.64 9.14 -0.46
C HIS A 47 4.40 10.27 -1.45
N GLN A 48 3.15 10.45 -1.88
CA GLN A 48 2.76 11.49 -2.83
C GLN A 48 1.83 12.48 -2.14
N ALA A 49 2.10 13.76 -2.35
CA ALA A 49 1.20 14.83 -1.92
C ALA A 49 -0.05 14.80 -2.82
N LEU A 50 -1.16 14.27 -2.30
CA LEU A 50 -2.46 14.30 -2.98
C LEU A 50 -3.18 15.64 -2.77
N LEU A 51 -2.81 16.35 -1.70
CA LEU A 51 -3.24 17.71 -1.40
C LEU A 51 -2.08 18.69 -1.62
N ALA A 52 -2.42 19.95 -1.93
CA ALA A 52 -1.44 21.03 -2.01
C ALA A 52 -0.65 21.17 -0.69
N THR A 53 0.57 21.72 -0.77
CA THR A 53 1.57 21.87 0.31
C THR A 53 1.04 22.51 1.61
N LYS A 54 -0.17 23.08 1.61
CA LYS A 54 -0.88 23.63 2.76
C LYS A 54 -2.39 23.48 2.55
N ALA A 55 -2.91 22.27 2.72
CA ALA A 55 -4.32 21.96 2.50
C ALA A 55 -5.24 22.87 3.35
N PRO A 56 -6.36 23.35 2.79
CA PRO A 56 -7.28 24.22 3.52
C PRO A 56 -7.95 23.48 4.68
N LEU A 57 -8.09 24.19 5.80
CA LEU A 57 -8.82 23.75 6.97
C LEU A 57 -10.18 24.43 7.02
N ASP A 58 -11.18 23.70 7.52
CA ASP A 58 -12.54 24.17 7.61
C ASP A 58 -12.65 25.23 8.72
N LEU A 59 -13.16 26.41 8.35
CA LEU A 59 -13.39 27.56 9.21
C LEU A 59 -14.87 27.96 9.26
N THR A 60 -15.77 27.16 8.67
CA THR A 60 -17.22 27.46 8.58
C THR A 60 -17.92 27.50 9.94
N VAL A 61 -17.20 27.09 10.99
CA VAL A 61 -17.65 27.09 12.37
C VAL A 61 -17.68 28.51 12.96
N PRO A 62 -18.75 28.90 13.70
CA PRO A 62 -18.81 30.19 14.37
C PRO A 62 -17.64 30.39 15.36
N GLN A 63 -16.93 31.52 15.23
CA GLN A 63 -15.85 31.91 16.15
C GLN A 63 -16.37 32.33 17.53
N ARG A 64 -17.66 32.63 17.65
CA ARG A 64 -18.38 32.86 18.91
C ARG A 64 -19.80 32.34 18.80
N GLN A 65 -20.28 31.60 19.81
CA GLN A 65 -21.70 31.30 19.97
C GLN A 65 -22.39 32.29 20.92
N HIS A 66 -21.66 32.86 21.89
CA HIS A 66 -22.19 33.86 22.84
C HIS A 66 -21.16 34.96 23.14
N SER A 67 -21.63 36.08 23.69
CA SER A 67 -20.81 37.29 23.93
C SER A 67 -19.63 37.10 24.88
N LEU A 68 -19.69 36.11 25.77
CA LEU A 68 -18.64 35.78 26.74
C LEU A 68 -17.52 34.88 26.16
N GLU A 69 -17.68 34.37 24.94
CA GLU A 69 -16.69 33.52 24.30
C GLU A 69 -15.53 34.36 23.71
N LYS A 70 -14.30 34.08 24.15
CA LYS A 70 -13.10 34.73 23.60
C LYS A 70 -12.87 34.23 22.17
N ALA A 71 -12.84 35.15 21.21
CA ALA A 71 -12.46 34.81 19.84
C ALA A 71 -10.97 34.44 19.79
N ILE A 72 -10.65 33.42 19.00
CA ILE A 72 -9.29 32.98 18.71
C ILE A 72 -9.10 32.91 17.19
N GLN A 73 -7.88 33.15 16.72
CA GLN A 73 -7.51 33.07 15.31
C GLN A 73 -7.11 31.63 14.98
N LEU A 74 -8.05 30.88 14.39
CA LEU A 74 -7.84 29.49 14.02
C LEU A 74 -7.04 29.38 12.71
N PRO A 75 -6.17 28.35 12.55
CA PRO A 75 -5.41 28.15 11.33
C PRO A 75 -6.31 27.86 10.13
N GLU A 76 -6.09 28.59 9.04
CA GLU A 76 -6.79 28.36 7.76
C GLU A 76 -6.19 27.22 6.94
N LYS A 77 -4.95 26.81 7.28
CA LYS A 77 -4.14 25.90 6.49
C LYS A 77 -3.44 24.88 7.36
N LEU A 78 -3.28 23.67 6.83
CA LEU A 78 -2.53 22.59 7.46
C LEU A 78 -1.03 22.84 7.33
N THR A 79 -0.43 23.44 8.36
CA THR A 79 1.02 23.66 8.45
C THR A 79 1.71 22.53 9.23
N THR A 80 3.03 22.50 9.19
CA THR A 80 3.88 21.59 9.99
C THR A 80 3.62 21.73 11.49
N GLU A 81 3.36 22.94 11.98
CA GLU A 81 3.08 23.20 13.40
C GLU A 81 1.71 22.66 13.80
N VAL A 82 0.70 22.82 12.93
CA VAL A 82 -0.64 22.24 13.15
C VAL A 82 -0.52 20.72 13.17
N ALA A 83 0.22 20.14 12.23
CA ALA A 83 0.42 18.71 12.13
C ALA A 83 1.13 18.13 13.35
N LEU A 84 2.20 18.77 13.82
CA LEU A 84 2.90 18.38 15.04
C LEU A 84 2.00 18.44 16.28
N MET A 85 1.19 19.49 16.41
CA MET A 85 0.19 19.59 17.49
C MET A 85 -0.86 18.48 17.41
N LEU A 86 -1.35 18.15 16.22
CA LEU A 86 -2.28 17.04 16.01
C LEU A 86 -1.64 15.68 16.34
N GLY A 87 -0.36 15.50 16.04
CA GLY A 87 0.40 14.30 16.42
C GLY A 87 0.45 14.13 17.94
N LEU A 88 0.81 15.20 18.66
CA LEU A 88 0.80 15.23 20.12
C LEU A 88 -0.60 14.96 20.67
N TYR A 89 -1.65 15.51 20.03
CA TYR A 89 -3.02 15.29 20.42
C TYR A 89 -3.46 13.81 20.24
N MET A 90 -3.02 13.16 19.17
CA MET A 90 -3.40 11.78 18.89
C MET A 90 -2.76 10.79 19.86
N GLY A 91 -1.54 11.05 20.33
CA GLY A 91 -0.90 10.30 21.41
C GLY A 91 -1.51 10.63 22.78
N ASP A 92 -1.05 11.73 23.37
CA ASP A 92 -1.32 12.10 24.77
C ASP A 92 -2.36 13.22 24.95
N GLY A 93 -3.05 13.63 23.89
CA GLY A 93 -4.08 14.65 23.97
C GLY A 93 -5.47 14.15 24.28
N TYR A 94 -6.36 15.04 24.71
CA TYR A 94 -7.77 14.73 24.90
C TYR A 94 -8.64 15.99 24.84
N LEU A 95 -9.93 15.82 24.53
CA LEU A 95 -10.90 16.90 24.66
C LEU A 95 -11.44 16.98 26.08
N LYS A 96 -11.34 18.15 26.70
CA LYS A 96 -11.92 18.43 28.02
C LYS A 96 -13.30 19.05 27.83
N TYR A 97 -14.30 18.47 28.48
CA TYR A 97 -15.62 19.05 28.61
C TYR A 97 -16.00 18.92 30.09
N SER A 98 -16.18 20.03 30.80
CA SER A 98 -16.63 20.00 32.20
C SER A 98 -18.06 20.50 32.30
N ASN A 99 -18.97 19.68 32.84
CA ASN A 99 -20.27 20.13 33.32
C ASN A 99 -20.16 20.54 34.79
N ARG A 100 -20.50 21.79 35.12
CA ARG A 100 -20.79 22.23 36.49
C ARG A 100 -22.26 22.61 36.58
N GLY A 101 -23.15 21.63 36.70
CA GLY A 101 -24.59 21.86 36.84
C GLY A 101 -25.17 22.72 35.71
N HIS A 102 -26.11 23.62 36.05
CA HIS A 102 -26.87 24.44 35.09
C HIS A 102 -26.10 25.60 34.42
N TYR A 103 -24.82 25.83 34.74
CA TYR A 103 -24.05 26.94 34.15
C TYR A 103 -22.64 26.56 33.67
N THR A 104 -22.38 26.88 32.40
CA THR A 104 -21.09 26.88 31.66
C THR A 104 -20.36 25.54 31.53
N LYS A 105 -20.51 24.95 30.33
CA LYS A 105 -19.67 23.86 29.81
C LYS A 105 -18.28 24.44 29.50
N LYS A 106 -17.24 24.14 30.30
CA LYS A 106 -15.86 24.50 29.91
C LYS A 106 -15.37 23.45 28.92
N GLU A 107 -15.11 23.90 27.71
CA GLU A 107 -14.62 23.08 26.60
C GLU A 107 -13.18 23.46 26.28
N GLY A 108 -12.37 22.48 25.88
CA GLY A 108 -10.99 22.72 25.52
C GLY A 108 -10.26 21.47 25.09
N ILE A 109 -8.99 21.66 24.75
CA ILE A 109 -8.06 20.59 24.42
C ILE A 109 -6.97 20.51 25.47
N GLY A 110 -6.57 19.29 25.82
CA GLY A 110 -5.51 19.01 26.78
C GLY A 110 -4.41 18.17 26.16
N PHE A 111 -3.20 18.36 26.67
CA PHE A 111 -1.99 17.60 26.35
C PHE A 111 -1.34 17.16 27.66
N ALA A 112 -1.06 15.87 27.82
CA ALA A 112 -0.13 15.43 28.86
C ALA A 112 1.31 15.55 28.31
N ILE A 113 2.18 16.28 29.00
CA ILE A 113 3.57 16.49 28.58
C ILE A 113 4.47 16.02 29.72
N HIS A 114 5.48 15.21 29.40
CA HIS A 114 6.47 14.76 30.38
C HIS A 114 7.23 15.96 30.96
N ASN A 115 7.55 15.95 32.25
CA ASN A 115 8.16 17.09 32.92
C ASN A 115 9.56 17.46 32.37
N ASP A 116 10.25 16.51 31.76
CA ASP A 116 11.54 16.73 31.09
C ASP A 116 11.40 17.40 29.71
N GLU A 117 10.18 17.49 29.16
CA GLU A 117 9.88 18.12 27.86
C GLU A 117 9.55 19.61 28.01
N THR A 118 10.38 20.35 28.75
CA THR A 118 10.14 21.77 29.08
C THR A 118 10.08 22.67 27.84
N VAL A 119 10.98 22.43 26.88
CA VAL A 119 11.05 23.16 25.60
C VAL A 119 9.76 22.99 24.79
N LEU A 120 9.19 21.79 24.79
CA LEU A 120 7.95 21.51 24.08
C LEU A 120 6.77 22.30 24.64
N ALA A 121 6.64 22.33 25.98
CA ALA A 121 5.57 23.07 26.64
C ALA A 121 5.66 24.57 26.33
N ASP A 122 6.86 25.16 26.35
CA ASP A 122 7.04 26.58 26.03
C ASP A 122 6.78 26.88 24.55
N ARG A 123 7.20 26.01 23.64
CA ARG A 123 6.89 26.14 22.21
C ARG A 123 5.38 26.11 21.96
N LEU A 124 4.65 25.22 22.63
CA LEU A 124 3.19 25.17 22.53
C LEU A 124 2.52 26.42 23.12
N LYS A 125 3.02 26.99 24.22
CA LYS A 125 2.53 28.26 24.76
C LYS A 125 2.66 29.37 23.72
N VAL A 126 3.84 29.51 23.11
CA VAL A 126 4.09 30.51 22.05
C VAL A 126 3.15 30.25 20.88
N TYR A 127 3.03 29.00 20.43
CA TYR A 127 2.18 28.63 19.32
C TYR A 127 0.70 29.00 19.55
N PHE A 128 0.10 28.59 20.67
CA PHE A 128 -1.28 28.94 20.98
C PHE A 128 -1.47 30.44 21.20
N SER A 129 -0.45 31.16 21.66
CA SER A 129 -0.51 32.62 21.80
C SER A 129 -0.68 33.33 20.45
N THR A 130 -0.13 32.77 19.35
CA THR A 130 -0.34 33.29 17.99
C THR A 130 -1.81 33.22 17.56
N TRP A 131 -2.59 32.32 18.16
CA TRP A 131 -4.04 32.20 17.92
C TRP A 131 -4.86 33.07 18.88
N GLY A 132 -4.22 33.83 19.78
CA GLY A 132 -4.90 34.52 20.87
C GLY A 132 -5.41 33.58 21.98
N ALA A 133 -5.03 32.31 21.94
CA ALA A 133 -5.35 31.30 22.94
C ALA A 133 -4.28 31.25 24.04
N THR A 134 -4.63 30.75 25.22
CA THR A 134 -3.71 30.64 26.36
C THR A 134 -3.62 29.18 26.78
N LEU A 135 -2.39 28.65 26.77
CA LEU A 135 -2.09 27.31 27.27
C LEU A 135 -1.77 27.40 28.77
N LEU A 136 -2.60 26.77 29.59
CA LEU A 136 -2.49 26.77 31.06
C LEU A 136 -1.99 25.42 31.55
N ALA A 137 -1.01 25.40 32.44
CA ALA A 137 -0.63 24.19 33.16
C ALA A 137 -1.65 23.90 34.28
N ASP A 138 -2.19 22.67 34.32
CA ASP A 138 -3.12 22.21 35.35
C ASP A 138 -2.33 21.53 36.47
N VAL A 139 -1.91 22.34 37.46
CA VAL A 139 -1.10 21.91 38.61
C VAL A 139 -1.87 20.93 39.53
N SER A 140 -3.18 20.77 39.34
CA SER A 140 -4.02 19.84 40.12
C SER A 140 -3.98 18.39 39.61
N LYS A 141 -3.38 18.16 38.43
CA LYS A 141 -3.24 16.85 37.78
C LYS A 141 -1.80 16.60 37.32
N THR A 142 -0.88 16.74 38.26
CA THR A 142 0.51 16.30 38.11
C THR A 142 0.60 14.88 38.64
N ASP A 143 0.45 13.89 37.76
CA ASP A 143 0.86 12.52 38.09
C ASP A 143 2.39 12.44 38.08
N SER A 144 2.95 11.39 38.68
CA SER A 144 4.40 11.17 38.87
C SER A 144 5.20 11.14 37.55
N GLY A 145 5.46 12.31 36.96
CA GLY A 145 6.30 12.50 35.76
C GLY A 145 5.71 13.38 34.64
N CYS A 146 4.42 13.71 34.65
CA CYS A 146 3.79 14.50 33.57
C CYS A 146 2.96 15.67 34.09
N THR A 147 3.01 16.79 33.36
CA THR A 147 2.16 17.97 33.58
C THR A 147 1.10 18.05 32.48
N THR A 148 -0.15 18.25 32.89
CA THR A 148 -1.25 18.47 31.95
C THR A 148 -1.30 19.94 31.54
N HIS A 149 -1.32 20.22 30.24
CA HIS A 149 -1.50 21.55 29.68
C HIS A 149 -2.83 21.66 28.95
N LEU A 150 -3.59 22.74 29.17
CA LEU A 150 -4.97 22.92 28.69
C LEU A 150 -5.16 24.25 27.97
N VAL A 151 -5.83 24.20 26.82
CA VAL A 151 -6.37 25.37 26.13
C VAL A 151 -7.90 25.32 26.22
N TYR A 152 -8.49 26.25 26.98
CA TYR A 152 -9.95 26.37 27.07
C TYR A 152 -10.48 27.24 25.92
N SER A 153 -11.18 26.61 24.98
CA SER A 153 -11.84 27.29 23.86
C SER A 153 -12.88 26.37 23.22
N ALA A 154 -14.15 26.78 23.23
CA ALA A 154 -15.22 26.07 22.55
C ALA A 154 -15.08 26.17 21.02
N SER A 155 -14.72 27.35 20.50
CA SER A 155 -14.33 27.53 19.09
C SER A 155 -13.25 26.57 18.61
N LEU A 156 -12.22 26.30 19.43
CA LEU A 156 -11.18 25.33 19.08
C LEU A 156 -11.73 23.90 18.99
N VAL A 157 -12.57 23.50 19.95
CA VAL A 157 -13.21 22.17 19.95
C VAL A 157 -14.11 22.00 18.73
N ARG A 158 -14.93 23.00 18.39
CA ARG A 158 -15.77 22.96 17.19
C ARG A 158 -14.93 22.94 15.90
N TRP A 159 -13.77 23.60 15.87
CA TRP A 159 -12.85 23.54 14.73
C TRP A 159 -12.23 22.16 14.54
N PHE A 160 -11.94 21.43 15.63
CA PHE A 160 -11.56 20.02 15.56
C PHE A 160 -12.72 19.15 15.02
N GLU A 161 -13.97 19.44 15.41
CA GLU A 161 -15.15 18.75 14.89
C GLU A 161 -15.30 18.93 13.38
N ALA A 162 -15.25 20.17 12.89
CA ALA A 162 -15.40 20.47 11.46
C ALA A 162 -14.26 19.94 10.58
N ASN A 163 -13.08 19.75 11.15
CA ASN A 163 -11.94 19.18 10.43
C ASN A 163 -11.74 17.67 10.66
N GLU A 164 -12.66 17.01 11.35
CA GLU A 164 -12.62 15.57 11.64
C GLU A 164 -11.35 15.16 12.39
N PHE A 165 -10.90 15.97 13.36
CA PHE A 165 -9.70 15.68 14.17
C PHE A 165 -10.01 14.98 15.49
N ASN A 166 -11.29 14.81 15.83
CA ASN A 166 -11.68 14.32 17.13
C ASN A 166 -11.54 12.81 17.29
N LYS A 167 -11.04 12.43 18.47
CA LYS A 167 -11.18 11.07 18.99
C LYS A 167 -12.62 10.82 19.43
N GLN A 168 -13.17 9.65 19.13
CA GLN A 168 -14.47 9.23 19.65
C GLN A 168 -14.41 9.08 21.18
N ARG A 169 -15.56 9.27 21.84
CA ARG A 169 -15.68 9.31 23.31
C ARG A 169 -16.37 8.07 23.88
N GLY A 170 -15.97 7.64 25.08
CA GLY A 170 -16.74 6.71 25.94
C GLY A 170 -16.11 5.34 26.20
N ASN A 171 -16.71 4.53 27.09
CA ASN A 171 -16.16 3.24 27.53
C ASN A 171 -16.26 2.07 26.53
N PHE A 172 -16.96 2.24 25.40
CA PHE A 172 -16.88 1.39 24.21
C PHE A 172 -16.90 2.27 22.92
N GLY A 173 -16.38 3.49 23.08
CA GLY A 173 -15.95 4.49 22.09
C GLY A 173 -14.61 5.07 22.59
N GLU A 174 -13.66 4.17 22.87
CA GLU A 174 -12.65 4.27 23.94
C GLU A 174 -11.46 5.19 23.67
N GLY A 175 -11.67 6.51 23.63
CA GLY A 175 -10.60 7.51 23.78
C GLY A 175 -9.38 7.21 22.89
N SER A 176 -8.23 6.85 23.49
CA SER A 176 -6.99 6.49 22.77
C SER A 176 -7.12 5.30 21.80
N ALA A 177 -8.08 4.39 21.98
CA ALA A 177 -8.36 3.30 21.04
C ALA A 177 -9.01 3.76 19.73
N SER A 178 -9.58 4.97 19.74
CA SER A 178 -10.12 5.62 18.55
C SER A 178 -9.13 6.57 17.87
N ALA A 179 -7.88 6.67 18.36
CA ALA A 179 -6.86 7.51 17.74
C ALA A 179 -6.55 7.06 16.30
N PHE A 180 -6.18 8.00 15.44
CA PHE A 180 -5.92 7.78 14.02
C PHE A 180 -5.05 8.91 13.46
N ILE A 181 -4.50 8.71 12.26
CA ILE A 181 -3.90 9.78 11.46
C ILE A 181 -5.01 10.40 10.60
N PRO A 182 -5.30 11.72 10.73
CA PRO A 182 -6.32 12.36 9.91
C PRO A 182 -6.05 12.20 8.41
N THR A 183 -7.10 11.98 7.61
CA THR A 183 -6.97 11.82 6.15
C THR A 183 -6.25 12.99 5.49
N LYS A 184 -6.49 14.23 5.98
CA LYS A 184 -5.79 15.42 5.49
C LYS A 184 -4.27 15.37 5.71
N ILE A 185 -3.80 14.70 6.77
CA ILE A 185 -2.36 14.47 7.04
C ILE A 185 -1.83 13.34 6.15
N LEU A 186 -2.58 12.24 5.99
CA LEU A 186 -2.16 11.15 5.09
C LEU A 186 -2.05 11.60 3.63
N ALA A 187 -2.89 12.54 3.21
CA ALA A 187 -2.91 13.09 1.87
C ALA A 187 -1.99 14.30 1.65
N SER A 188 -1.37 14.84 2.70
CA SER A 188 -0.47 15.99 2.60
C SER A 188 0.93 15.61 2.10
N ASN A 189 1.81 16.60 1.91
CA ASN A 189 3.22 16.35 1.59
C ASN A 189 3.96 15.62 2.73
N SER A 190 5.20 15.19 2.43
CA SER A 190 6.07 14.50 3.39
C SER A 190 6.34 15.33 4.64
N ASP A 191 6.54 16.64 4.52
CA ASP A 191 6.93 17.49 5.65
C ASP A 191 5.83 17.57 6.71
N VAL A 192 4.58 17.73 6.26
CA VAL A 192 3.40 17.75 7.13
C VAL A 192 3.20 16.37 7.78
N LEU A 193 3.36 15.28 7.03
CA LEU A 193 3.28 13.93 7.57
C LEU A 193 4.39 13.66 8.60
N CYS A 194 5.64 14.03 8.30
CA CYS A 194 6.79 13.92 9.20
C CYS A 194 6.57 14.73 10.48
N ALA A 195 6.06 15.96 10.38
CA ALA A 195 5.76 16.79 11.55
C ALA A 195 4.69 16.14 12.45
N PHE A 196 3.62 15.59 11.86
CA PHE A 196 2.62 14.82 12.61
C PHE A 196 3.22 13.59 13.29
N LEU A 197 4.00 12.79 12.57
CA LEU A 197 4.66 11.63 13.14
C LEU A 197 5.62 12.03 14.26
N SER A 198 6.39 13.11 14.09
CA SER A 198 7.28 13.63 15.13
C SER A 198 6.50 13.98 16.39
N GLY A 199 5.40 14.74 16.27
CA GLY A 199 4.51 15.03 17.40
C GLY A 199 3.98 13.77 18.09
N LEU A 200 3.56 12.77 17.32
CA LEU A 200 3.06 11.50 17.86
C LEU A 200 4.15 10.70 18.60
N PHE A 201 5.36 10.61 18.04
CA PHE A 201 6.49 9.91 18.67
C PHE A 201 7.09 10.68 19.86
N ILE A 202 6.96 12.01 19.90
CA ILE A 202 7.29 12.78 21.10
C ILE A 202 6.36 12.40 22.25
N ALA A 203 5.06 12.24 22.00
CA ALA A 203 4.10 11.77 23.00
C ALA A 203 4.35 10.30 23.38
N ASP A 204 4.04 9.37 22.47
CA ASP A 204 3.96 7.93 22.76
C ASP A 204 5.23 7.13 22.42
N GLY A 205 6.21 7.77 21.77
CA GLY A 205 7.42 7.10 21.31
C GLY A 205 8.41 6.84 22.43
N THR A 206 9.07 5.68 22.36
CA THR A 206 10.13 5.24 23.25
C THR A 206 11.35 4.84 22.42
N VAL A 207 12.54 5.18 22.92
CA VAL A 207 13.81 4.75 22.34
C VAL A 207 14.30 3.55 23.13
N ASN A 208 14.42 2.39 22.48
CA ASN A 208 14.86 1.15 23.12
C ASN A 208 15.78 0.35 22.18
N ASN A 209 16.95 -0.09 22.67
CA ASN A 209 17.87 -0.97 21.94
C ASN A 209 18.15 -0.47 20.50
N ARG A 210 18.45 0.83 20.35
CA ARG A 210 18.72 1.53 19.06
C ARG A 210 17.57 1.50 18.05
N CYS A 211 16.36 1.24 18.53
CA CYS A 211 15.14 1.30 17.75
C CYS A 211 14.20 2.33 18.37
N VAL A 212 13.36 2.90 17.53
CA VAL A 212 12.23 3.71 17.96
C VAL A 212 11.00 2.82 17.93
N GLU A 213 10.26 2.79 19.02
CA GLU A 213 8.99 2.08 19.11
C GLU A 213 7.90 2.97 19.70
N MET A 214 6.67 2.81 19.24
CA MET A 214 5.48 3.35 19.89
C MET A 214 4.51 2.21 20.21
N ALA A 215 3.72 2.37 21.25
CA ALA A 215 2.67 1.42 21.62
C ALA A 215 1.33 2.13 21.70
N THR A 216 0.30 1.56 21.08
CA THR A 216 -1.06 2.11 21.10
C THR A 216 -2.09 0.99 21.26
N VAL A 217 -3.25 1.34 21.80
CA VAL A 217 -4.42 0.45 21.83
C VAL A 217 -5.31 0.63 20.59
N SER A 218 -5.05 1.65 19.76
CA SER A 218 -5.73 1.83 18.47
C SER A 218 -5.05 1.01 17.37
N ARG A 219 -5.75 -0.02 16.89
CA ARG A 219 -5.32 -0.81 15.74
C ARG A 219 -5.17 0.06 14.48
N THR A 220 -6.12 0.98 14.28
CA THR A 220 -6.15 1.90 13.14
C THR A 220 -4.91 2.78 13.12
N LEU A 221 -4.58 3.43 14.25
CA LEU A 221 -3.38 4.26 14.37
C LEU A 221 -2.12 3.43 14.13
N ALA A 222 -2.02 2.23 14.72
CA ALA A 222 -0.84 1.38 14.56
C ALA A 222 -0.57 1.02 13.08
N LEU A 223 -1.62 0.64 12.34
CA LEU A 223 -1.52 0.34 10.91
C LEU A 223 -1.18 1.58 10.10
N GLN A 224 -1.85 2.70 10.36
CA GLN A 224 -1.59 3.96 9.64
C GLN A 224 -0.17 4.48 9.87
N VAL A 225 0.34 4.43 11.11
CA VAL A 225 1.72 4.84 11.41
C VAL A 225 2.71 3.92 10.72
N LYS A 226 2.50 2.60 10.76
CA LYS A 226 3.37 1.68 10.03
C LYS A 226 3.39 2.00 8.54
N MET A 227 2.23 2.18 7.92
CA MET A 227 2.10 2.52 6.50
C MET A 227 2.74 3.87 6.18
N ALA A 228 2.59 4.87 7.04
CA ALA A 228 3.19 6.19 6.89
C ALA A 228 4.73 6.14 6.99
N LEU A 229 5.28 5.34 7.91
CA LEU A 229 6.73 5.12 7.97
C LEU A 229 7.21 4.44 6.68
N GLU A 230 6.52 3.41 6.22
CA GLU A 230 6.90 2.67 5.02
C GLU A 230 6.76 3.50 3.73
N SER A 231 5.79 4.42 3.65
CA SER A 231 5.64 5.36 2.53
C SER A 231 6.76 6.41 2.49
N LEU A 232 7.40 6.68 3.63
CA LEU A 232 8.62 7.49 3.76
C LEU A 232 9.91 6.67 3.58
N GLY A 233 9.78 5.37 3.29
CA GLY A 233 10.91 4.45 3.12
C GLY A 233 11.50 3.90 4.43
N ILE A 234 10.87 4.21 5.58
CA ILE A 234 11.30 3.74 6.90
C ILE A 234 10.62 2.40 7.20
N VAL A 235 11.39 1.32 7.17
CA VAL A 235 10.83 -0.02 7.37
C VAL A 235 10.50 -0.26 8.84
N ALA A 236 9.23 -0.55 9.13
CA ALA A 236 8.72 -0.79 10.48
C ALA A 236 8.14 -2.20 10.64
N THR A 237 8.07 -2.68 11.88
CA THR A 237 7.38 -3.90 12.27
C THR A 237 6.16 -3.56 13.10
N LEU A 238 5.09 -4.34 12.94
CA LEU A 238 3.90 -4.29 13.80
C LEU A 238 3.82 -5.61 14.56
N SER A 239 3.72 -5.51 15.88
CA SER A 239 3.52 -6.67 16.77
C SER A 239 2.37 -6.40 17.72
N THR A 240 1.68 -7.46 18.14
CA THR A 240 0.57 -7.36 19.09
C THR A 240 0.95 -8.11 20.37
N SER A 241 0.77 -7.48 21.51
CA SER A 241 0.91 -8.12 22.82
C SER A 241 -0.36 -7.94 23.65
N ARG A 242 -0.58 -8.85 24.60
CA ARG A 242 -1.60 -8.68 25.65
C ARG A 242 -0.84 -8.41 26.94
N SER A 243 -1.06 -7.25 27.56
CA SER A 243 -0.41 -6.88 28.82
C SER A 243 -1.41 -7.02 29.96
N GLY A 244 -1.08 -7.81 31.00
CA GLY A 244 -1.92 -7.94 32.19
C GLY A 244 -2.09 -6.64 33.00
N THR A 245 -1.20 -5.66 32.84
CA THR A 245 -1.18 -4.40 33.63
C THR A 245 -2.01 -3.24 33.04
N LYS A 246 -2.41 -3.30 31.76
CA LYS A 246 -3.25 -2.27 31.09
C LYS A 246 -4.63 -2.80 30.68
N GLY A 247 -5.15 -3.77 31.45
CA GLY A 247 -6.40 -4.47 31.14
C GLY A 247 -6.25 -5.52 30.03
N ASN A 248 -7.30 -6.29 29.77
CA ASN A 248 -7.25 -7.42 28.83
C ASN A 248 -7.23 -7.01 27.33
N ARG A 249 -6.96 -5.73 27.02
CA ARG A 249 -7.02 -5.17 25.67
C ARG A 249 -5.71 -5.43 24.91
N PRO A 250 -5.75 -5.71 23.60
CA PRO A 250 -4.55 -5.86 22.79
C PRO A 250 -3.81 -4.52 22.70
N VAL A 251 -2.48 -4.58 22.82
CA VAL A 251 -1.57 -3.44 22.60
C VAL A 251 -0.78 -3.69 21.33
N TYR A 252 -0.87 -2.74 20.41
CA TYR A 252 -0.18 -2.75 19.13
C TYR A 252 1.11 -1.95 19.25
N ARG A 253 2.24 -2.57 18.89
CA ARG A 253 3.56 -1.95 18.95
C ARG A 253 4.14 -1.83 17.56
N VAL A 254 4.40 -0.59 17.15
CA VAL A 254 5.09 -0.26 15.90
C VAL A 254 6.54 0.07 16.23
N ARG A 255 7.50 -0.57 15.54
CA ARG A 255 8.93 -0.42 15.83
C ARG A 255 9.75 -0.30 14.55
N THR A 256 10.76 0.58 14.52
CA THR A 256 11.74 0.60 13.43
C THR A 256 12.49 -0.73 13.37
N SER A 257 12.57 -1.32 12.17
CA SER A 257 12.96 -2.72 12.05
C SER A 257 14.45 -2.99 12.28
N ASN A 258 15.30 -1.98 12.05
CA ASN A 258 16.75 -2.05 12.18
C ASN A 258 17.34 -0.64 12.34
N VAL A 259 18.66 -0.57 12.57
CA VAL A 259 19.39 0.68 12.81
C VAL A 259 19.33 1.64 11.62
N GLU A 260 19.31 1.15 10.38
CA GLU A 260 19.21 2.01 9.20
C GLU A 260 17.83 2.67 9.08
N ALA A 261 16.76 1.91 9.31
CA ALA A 261 15.42 2.46 9.43
C ALA A 261 15.34 3.48 10.58
N THR A 262 16.04 3.23 11.70
CA THR A 262 16.13 4.19 12.80
C THR A 262 16.91 5.46 12.42
N ARG A 263 17.99 5.35 11.62
CA ARG A 263 18.72 6.52 11.10
C ARG A 263 17.85 7.35 10.14
N LEU A 264 17.11 6.69 9.24
CA LEU A 264 16.15 7.35 8.36
C LEU A 264 15.02 8.02 9.15
N PHE A 265 14.53 7.38 10.22
CA PHE A 265 13.57 7.99 11.14
C PHE A 265 14.16 9.24 11.78
N LEU A 266 15.38 9.16 12.33
CA LEU A 266 16.04 10.30 12.98
C LEU A 266 16.26 11.46 12.02
N SER A 267 16.67 11.20 10.77
CA SER A 267 16.96 12.24 9.79
C SER A 267 15.71 12.89 9.18
N GLN A 268 14.62 12.14 8.99
CA GLN A 268 13.41 12.64 8.33
C GLN A 268 12.32 13.12 9.30
N ILE A 269 12.17 12.46 10.45
CA ILE A 269 11.07 12.69 11.41
C ILE A 269 11.64 13.24 12.71
N GLY A 270 12.55 12.46 13.34
CA GLY A 270 13.14 12.78 14.64
C GLY A 270 12.11 13.02 15.75
N PHE A 271 12.59 13.52 16.88
CA PHE A 271 11.73 13.94 18.01
C PHE A 271 11.72 15.46 18.20
N GLY A 272 12.07 16.24 17.17
CA GLY A 272 12.26 17.68 17.29
C GLY A 272 13.25 18.02 18.41
N ASP A 273 12.86 18.92 19.31
CA ASP A 273 13.66 19.42 20.45
C ASP A 273 13.54 18.53 21.71
N SER A 274 12.90 17.37 21.61
CA SER A 274 12.76 16.45 22.75
C SER A 274 14.11 15.85 23.16
N TYR A 275 14.28 15.60 24.45
CA TYR A 275 15.43 14.87 24.99
C TYR A 275 15.59 13.48 24.34
N LYS A 276 14.50 12.88 23.84
CA LYS A 276 14.51 11.60 23.10
C LYS A 276 15.33 11.69 21.82
N HIS A 277 15.41 12.86 21.19
CA HIS A 277 16.21 13.09 19.99
C HIS A 277 17.70 12.89 20.29
N GLN A 278 18.21 13.61 21.28
CA GLN A 278 19.61 13.51 21.71
C GLN A 278 19.93 12.09 22.18
N HIS A 279 19.05 11.50 23.00
CA HIS A 279 19.23 10.14 23.48
C HIS A 279 19.35 9.12 22.34
N LEU A 280 18.54 9.26 21.28
CA LEU A 280 18.62 8.39 20.12
C LEU A 280 19.94 8.61 19.35
N THR A 281 20.32 9.88 19.13
CA THR A 281 21.56 10.23 18.43
C THR A 281 22.78 9.62 19.10
N GLU A 282 22.91 9.75 20.43
CA GLU A 282 24.00 9.17 21.22
C GLU A 282 24.04 7.64 21.07
N ARG A 283 22.89 6.97 21.19
CA ARG A 283 22.79 5.50 21.06
C ARG A 283 23.15 4.97 19.68
N LEU A 284 22.97 5.78 18.64
CA LEU A 284 23.33 5.43 17.26
C LEU A 284 24.81 5.70 16.97
N ALA A 285 25.46 6.61 17.69
CA ALA A 285 26.89 6.92 17.55
C ALA A 285 27.81 5.80 18.07
N ASP A 286 27.37 5.04 19.09
CA ASP A 286 28.08 3.89 19.68
C ASP A 286 28.22 2.66 18.74
N SER A 287 28.03 2.80 17.42
CA SER A 287 27.90 1.66 16.51
C SER A 287 29.24 1.16 15.95
N SER A 288 29.82 0.18 16.65
CA SER A 288 30.76 -0.81 16.11
C SER A 288 30.23 -2.23 16.38
N SER A 289 29.18 -2.71 15.69
CA SER A 289 28.84 -4.14 15.81
C SER A 289 28.07 -4.77 14.65
N ILE A 290 28.50 -5.98 14.31
CA ILE A 290 28.00 -6.99 13.37
C ILE A 290 26.51 -7.40 13.58
N SER A 291 25.88 -7.00 14.69
CA SER A 291 24.51 -7.43 15.03
C SER A 291 23.41 -6.82 14.15
N ASP A 292 23.66 -5.64 13.57
CA ASP A 292 22.70 -4.91 12.73
C ASP A 292 22.44 -5.59 11.37
N ALA A 293 23.42 -6.33 10.85
CA ALA A 293 23.30 -7.07 9.59
C ALA A 293 22.25 -8.20 9.66
N ARG A 294 21.97 -8.76 10.85
CA ARG A 294 21.06 -9.91 11.03
C ARG A 294 19.57 -9.54 10.97
N ARG A 295 19.21 -8.27 11.21
CA ARG A 295 17.83 -7.73 11.21
C ARG A 295 17.51 -6.84 9.99
N GLY A 296 18.45 -6.74 9.05
CA GLY A 296 18.32 -5.95 7.82
C GLY A 296 17.18 -6.40 6.89
N HIS A 297 16.95 -5.63 5.83
CA HIS A 297 16.12 -6.04 4.71
C HIS A 297 16.79 -7.23 4.02
N ASN A 298 16.13 -8.38 3.99
CA ASN A 298 16.69 -9.60 3.39
C ASN A 298 15.78 -10.16 2.30
N ILE A 299 16.40 -10.76 1.30
CA ILE A 299 15.77 -11.67 0.34
C ILE A 299 16.13 -13.12 0.70
N ARG A 300 15.22 -14.07 0.47
CA ARG A 300 15.39 -15.49 0.84
C ARG A 300 15.40 -16.45 -0.34
N SER A 301 15.19 -15.97 -1.56
CA SER A 301 15.29 -16.82 -2.75
C SER A 301 16.72 -17.34 -2.91
N MET A 302 16.91 -18.65 -2.67
CA MET A 302 18.21 -19.30 -2.79
C MET A 302 18.80 -19.25 -4.19
N ILE A 303 17.95 -19.15 -5.21
CA ILE A 303 18.39 -19.01 -6.61
C ILE A 303 18.97 -17.62 -6.82
N ILE A 304 18.27 -16.56 -6.41
CA ILE A 304 18.79 -15.19 -6.50
C ILE A 304 20.08 -15.05 -5.69
N ILE A 305 20.11 -15.60 -4.47
CA ILE A 305 21.30 -15.58 -3.60
C ILE A 305 22.49 -16.28 -4.27
N THR A 306 22.27 -17.46 -4.84
CA THR A 306 23.33 -18.25 -5.46
C THR A 306 23.85 -17.60 -6.73
N ASP A 307 22.96 -17.11 -7.59
CA ASP A 307 23.28 -16.33 -8.81
C ASP A 307 24.17 -15.13 -8.47
N PHE A 308 23.73 -14.31 -7.49
CA PHE A 308 24.45 -13.12 -7.08
C PHE A 308 25.85 -13.43 -6.52
N ILE A 309 25.98 -14.44 -5.66
CA ILE A 309 27.27 -14.83 -5.08
C ILE A 309 28.21 -15.37 -6.16
N GLN A 310 27.70 -16.11 -7.14
CA GLN A 310 28.51 -16.64 -8.23
C GLN A 310 29.06 -15.50 -9.10
N ALA A 311 28.22 -14.52 -9.45
CA ALA A 311 28.65 -13.31 -10.14
C ALA A 311 29.67 -12.51 -9.31
N ALA A 312 29.42 -12.30 -8.01
CA ALA A 312 30.32 -11.58 -7.11
C ALA A 312 31.70 -12.22 -6.95
N ARG A 313 31.80 -13.56 -7.06
CA ARG A 313 33.10 -14.25 -7.07
C ARG A 313 33.86 -14.03 -8.38
N ALA A 314 33.16 -13.85 -9.49
CA ALA A 314 33.77 -13.65 -10.80
C ALA A 314 34.34 -12.24 -10.99
N THR A 315 33.87 -11.23 -10.25
CA THR A 315 34.34 -9.84 -10.36
C THR A 315 35.67 -9.56 -9.67
N GLY A 316 36.23 -10.52 -8.92
CA GLY A 316 37.42 -10.27 -8.09
C GLY A 316 37.15 -9.39 -6.87
N MET A 317 35.92 -9.39 -6.37
CA MET A 317 35.46 -8.59 -5.22
C MET A 317 36.35 -8.74 -3.98
N ASP A 318 36.54 -7.64 -3.25
CA ASP A 318 37.28 -7.63 -1.99
C ASP A 318 36.68 -8.61 -0.97
N LYS A 319 37.54 -9.32 -0.23
CA LYS A 319 37.12 -10.36 0.72
C LYS A 319 36.28 -9.81 1.87
N GLN A 320 36.44 -8.56 2.28
CA GLN A 320 35.64 -7.96 3.35
C GLN A 320 34.17 -7.81 2.93
N LEU A 321 33.91 -7.52 1.66
CA LEU A 321 32.56 -7.43 1.10
C LEU A 321 32.01 -8.80 0.66
N LEU A 322 32.87 -9.63 0.07
CA LEU A 322 32.49 -10.94 -0.46
C LEU A 322 32.15 -11.96 0.64
N ASN A 323 32.88 -11.96 1.77
CA ASN A 323 32.68 -12.97 2.82
C ASN A 323 31.28 -12.90 3.45
N PRO A 324 30.75 -11.73 3.87
CA PRO A 324 29.39 -11.65 4.40
C PRO A 324 28.32 -12.00 3.36
N LEU A 325 28.52 -11.63 2.08
CA LEU A 325 27.64 -12.04 0.98
C LEU A 325 27.64 -13.57 0.79
N ALA A 326 28.82 -14.20 0.77
CA ALA A 326 28.97 -15.64 0.59
C ALA A 326 28.32 -16.45 1.73
N CYS A 327 28.37 -15.95 2.97
CA CYS A 327 27.68 -16.54 4.12
C CYS A 327 26.15 -16.57 3.97
N SER A 328 25.58 -15.76 3.07
CA SER A 328 24.13 -15.75 2.77
C SER A 328 23.65 -17.09 2.21
N LYS A 329 24.52 -17.83 1.50
CA LYS A 329 24.18 -19.16 0.97
C LYS A 329 23.92 -20.17 2.08
N THR A 330 24.67 -20.11 3.17
CA THR A 330 24.48 -20.99 4.33
C THR A 330 23.32 -20.50 5.21
N ASN A 331 23.15 -19.19 5.32
CA ASN A 331 22.12 -18.59 6.19
C ASN A 331 20.71 -18.58 5.56
N GLY A 332 20.57 -18.89 4.27
CA GLY A 332 19.30 -18.87 3.56
C GLY A 332 18.71 -17.47 3.32
N LYS A 333 19.51 -16.41 3.52
CA LYS A 333 19.06 -15.02 3.40
C LYS A 333 20.22 -14.09 3.07
N MET A 334 19.99 -13.14 2.17
CA MET A 334 20.98 -12.12 1.80
C MET A 334 20.49 -10.72 2.16
N ASN A 335 21.38 -9.94 2.76
CA ASN A 335 21.11 -8.54 3.11
C ASN A 335 21.14 -7.67 1.84
N ILE A 336 20.01 -7.03 1.55
CA ILE A 336 19.81 -6.23 0.33
C ILE A 336 20.71 -5.00 0.29
N ASN A 337 21.01 -4.36 1.43
CA ASN A 337 21.81 -3.14 1.43
C ASN A 337 23.28 -3.45 1.18
N LEU A 338 23.77 -4.58 1.70
CA LEU A 338 25.09 -5.08 1.35
C LEU A 338 25.18 -5.43 -0.14
N ALA A 339 24.13 -6.06 -0.70
CA ALA A 339 24.07 -6.34 -2.13
C ALA A 339 24.02 -5.07 -2.98
N LYS A 340 23.27 -4.03 -2.55
CA LYS A 340 23.23 -2.72 -3.20
C LYS A 340 24.59 -2.03 -3.21
N GLN A 341 25.31 -2.07 -2.08
CA GLN A 341 26.68 -1.58 -2.01
C GLN A 341 27.58 -2.32 -3.01
N ALA A 342 27.53 -3.65 -3.02
CA ALA A 342 28.30 -4.45 -3.97
C ALA A 342 27.95 -4.14 -5.44
N ILE A 343 26.67 -3.96 -5.77
CA ILE A 343 26.22 -3.58 -7.12
C ILE A 343 26.76 -2.20 -7.52
N ALA A 344 26.83 -1.26 -6.58
CA ALA A 344 27.37 0.07 -6.83
C ALA A 344 28.89 0.03 -7.05
N ASP A 345 29.61 -0.77 -6.25
CA ASP A 345 31.07 -0.88 -6.32
C ASP A 345 31.54 -1.75 -7.52
N TYR A 346 30.70 -2.68 -7.99
CA TYR A 346 31.02 -3.66 -9.05
C TYR A 346 29.94 -3.71 -10.14
N PRO A 347 30.09 -2.95 -11.24
CA PRO A 347 29.08 -2.83 -12.30
C PRO A 347 28.66 -4.14 -12.98
N ASP A 348 29.53 -5.14 -13.05
CA ASP A 348 29.21 -6.45 -13.64
C ASP A 348 28.04 -7.15 -12.92
N LEU A 349 27.79 -6.80 -11.65
CA LEU A 349 26.67 -7.33 -10.88
C LEU A 349 25.30 -6.84 -11.34
N GLN A 350 25.24 -5.80 -12.18
CA GLN A 350 23.98 -5.32 -12.76
C GLN A 350 23.28 -6.38 -13.62
N ALA A 351 24.04 -7.35 -14.16
CA ALA A 351 23.46 -8.43 -14.95
C ALA A 351 22.68 -9.47 -14.12
N THR A 352 22.90 -9.52 -12.80
CA THR A 352 22.32 -10.52 -11.89
C THR A 352 20.80 -10.41 -11.77
N LYS A 353 20.12 -11.50 -11.39
CA LYS A 353 18.67 -11.48 -11.11
C LYS A 353 18.32 -10.47 -10.01
N LEU A 354 19.18 -10.36 -8.99
CA LEU A 354 18.94 -9.44 -7.87
C LEU A 354 18.99 -7.98 -8.31
N ALA A 355 20.00 -7.58 -9.09
CA ALA A 355 20.11 -6.20 -9.56
C ALA A 355 18.90 -5.81 -10.42
N LYS A 356 18.54 -6.63 -11.42
CA LYS A 356 17.34 -6.44 -12.26
C LYS A 356 16.03 -6.38 -11.46
N LEU A 357 15.96 -7.06 -10.32
CA LEU A 357 14.83 -7.00 -9.41
C LEU A 357 14.80 -5.66 -8.66
N LEU A 358 15.95 -5.21 -8.15
CA LEU A 358 16.08 -3.94 -7.42
C LEU A 358 15.89 -2.70 -8.31
N GLU A 359 16.15 -2.80 -9.61
CA GLU A 359 15.84 -1.76 -10.60
C GLU A 359 14.33 -1.46 -10.73
N LYS A 360 13.46 -2.41 -10.37
CA LYS A 360 11.99 -2.24 -10.44
C LYS A 360 11.44 -1.28 -9.38
N GLY A 361 12.30 -0.76 -8.52
CA GLY A 361 12.01 0.29 -7.55
C GLY A 361 12.43 -0.09 -6.14
N ASN A 362 12.00 0.73 -5.17
CA ASN A 362 12.20 0.44 -3.75
C ASN A 362 11.27 -0.70 -3.30
N LEU A 363 11.67 -1.92 -3.63
CA LEU A 363 10.97 -3.14 -3.26
C LEU A 363 11.43 -3.62 -1.89
N TYR A 364 10.54 -4.32 -1.21
CA TYR A 364 10.74 -4.92 0.09
C TYR A 364 10.17 -6.34 0.11
N PHE A 365 10.85 -7.28 0.77
CA PHE A 365 10.52 -8.71 0.69
C PHE A 365 10.14 -9.23 2.07
N GLU A 366 8.98 -9.86 2.16
CA GLU A 366 8.47 -10.41 3.42
C GLU A 366 7.91 -11.81 3.22
N PRO A 367 8.28 -12.78 4.06
CA PRO A 367 7.64 -14.09 4.03
C PRO A 367 6.24 -14.00 4.68
N ILE A 368 5.29 -14.73 4.09
CA ILE A 368 3.97 -14.95 4.68
C ILE A 368 4.12 -15.83 5.92
N VAL A 369 3.48 -15.46 7.03
CA VAL A 369 3.48 -16.26 8.27
C VAL A 369 2.11 -16.84 8.61
N SER A 370 1.02 -16.22 8.14
CA SER A 370 -0.32 -16.79 8.27
C SER A 370 -1.23 -16.41 7.11
N ILE A 371 -2.15 -17.31 6.79
CA ILE A 371 -3.25 -17.10 5.83
C ILE A 371 -4.51 -17.60 6.51
N GLU A 372 -5.52 -16.74 6.61
CA GLU A 372 -6.78 -17.01 7.28
C GLU A 372 -7.91 -16.63 6.34
N ALA A 373 -8.96 -17.45 6.28
CA ALA A 373 -10.17 -17.14 5.55
C ALA A 373 -11.01 -16.13 6.33
N SER A 374 -11.52 -15.12 5.65
CA SER A 374 -12.40 -14.10 6.23
C SER A 374 -13.44 -13.63 5.22
N GLN A 375 -14.44 -12.89 5.69
CA GLN A 375 -15.44 -12.23 4.87
C GLN A 375 -15.41 -10.73 5.16
N ASP A 376 -15.31 -9.92 4.11
CA ASP A 376 -15.20 -8.46 4.23
C ASP A 376 -15.77 -7.79 2.96
N VAL A 377 -16.02 -6.48 3.03
CA VAL A 377 -16.37 -5.66 1.86
C VAL A 377 -15.10 -5.42 1.04
N THR A 378 -15.14 -5.79 -0.23
CA THR A 378 -13.98 -5.68 -1.13
C THR A 378 -14.11 -4.49 -2.07
N TYR A 379 -13.01 -3.77 -2.26
CA TYR A 379 -12.89 -2.67 -3.21
C TYR A 379 -11.75 -2.96 -4.19
N ASP A 380 -11.84 -2.46 -5.42
CA ASP A 380 -10.77 -2.55 -6.42
C ASP A 380 -10.62 -1.20 -7.16
N LEU A 381 -9.46 -0.96 -7.75
CA LEU A 381 -9.14 0.28 -8.45
C LEU A 381 -8.82 0.01 -9.92
N GLN A 382 -9.49 0.71 -10.83
CA GLN A 382 -9.08 0.70 -12.23
C GLN A 382 -7.96 1.71 -12.48
N VAL A 383 -6.72 1.24 -12.48
CA VAL A 383 -5.53 2.02 -12.88
C VAL A 383 -5.29 1.90 -14.39
N PRO A 384 -5.29 3.01 -15.16
CA PRO A 384 -4.95 3.04 -16.57
C PRO A 384 -3.54 2.50 -16.86
N GLU A 385 -3.36 1.93 -18.05
CA GLU A 385 -2.08 1.43 -18.63
C GLU A 385 -1.42 0.27 -17.86
N LYS A 386 -1.02 0.51 -16.61
CA LYS A 386 -0.19 -0.42 -15.82
C LYS A 386 -1.01 -1.50 -15.12
N HIS A 387 -2.32 -1.30 -14.97
CA HIS A 387 -3.22 -2.24 -14.30
C HIS A 387 -2.68 -2.74 -12.95
N THR A 388 -1.99 -1.86 -12.20
CA THR A 388 -1.27 -2.20 -10.98
C THR A 388 -1.36 -1.04 -9.99
N TYR A 389 -1.61 -1.34 -8.72
CA TYR A 389 -1.59 -0.38 -7.62
C TYR A 389 -0.91 -0.96 -6.38
N VAL A 390 -0.73 -0.13 -5.35
CA VAL A 390 -0.20 -0.54 -4.05
C VAL A 390 -1.32 -0.49 -3.02
N ALA A 391 -1.61 -1.61 -2.37
CA ALA A 391 -2.58 -1.69 -1.28
C ALA A 391 -1.89 -2.26 -0.04
N ASN A 392 -1.92 -1.54 1.09
CA ASN A 392 -1.19 -1.89 2.32
C ASN A 392 0.30 -2.20 2.09
N GLY A 393 0.91 -1.53 1.10
CA GLY A 393 2.30 -1.77 0.68
C GLY A 393 2.48 -2.94 -0.29
N PHE A 394 1.47 -3.77 -0.55
CA PHE A 394 1.55 -4.89 -1.50
C PHE A 394 1.28 -4.45 -2.94
N VAL A 395 2.10 -4.92 -3.87
CA VAL A 395 1.90 -4.66 -5.30
C VAL A 395 0.78 -5.56 -5.82
N SER A 396 -0.34 -4.94 -6.18
CA SER A 396 -1.64 -5.57 -6.44
C SER A 396 -2.06 -5.34 -7.90
N HIS A 397 -2.67 -6.35 -8.53
CA HIS A 397 -3.14 -6.27 -9.91
C HIS A 397 -4.58 -5.78 -9.99
N ASN A 398 -4.86 -4.83 -10.87
CA ASN A 398 -6.19 -4.38 -11.25
C ASN A 398 -6.68 -5.20 -12.45
N THR A 399 -7.74 -6.01 -12.33
CA THR A 399 -8.71 -6.25 -13.43
C THR A 399 -9.89 -7.06 -12.89
N ILE A 400 -11.08 -6.47 -12.83
CA ILE A 400 -12.30 -7.10 -12.32
C ILE A 400 -12.61 -8.44 -13.03
N SER A 401 -12.52 -8.52 -14.36
CA SER A 401 -12.80 -9.78 -15.09
C SER A 401 -11.78 -10.89 -14.78
N ASN A 402 -10.49 -10.55 -14.69
CA ASN A 402 -9.46 -11.52 -14.31
C ASN A 402 -9.62 -11.97 -12.84
N ILE A 403 -10.06 -11.07 -11.96
CA ILE A 403 -10.38 -11.39 -10.56
C ILE A 403 -11.66 -12.24 -10.49
N CYS A 404 -12.65 -12.04 -11.34
CA CYS A 404 -13.81 -12.95 -11.36
C CYS A 404 -13.49 -14.27 -12.08
N GLY A 405 -12.36 -14.38 -12.78
CA GLY A 405 -12.04 -15.53 -13.62
C GLY A 405 -12.98 -15.67 -14.82
N VAL A 406 -13.49 -14.55 -15.33
CA VAL A 406 -14.47 -14.48 -16.42
C VAL A 406 -13.91 -13.74 -17.63
N SER A 407 -14.58 -13.89 -18.78
CA SER A 407 -14.26 -13.14 -19.99
C SER A 407 -14.39 -11.63 -19.79
N GLN A 408 -13.73 -10.86 -20.65
CA GLN A 408 -13.79 -9.40 -20.60
C GLN A 408 -15.13 -8.93 -21.17
N SER A 409 -16.00 -8.39 -20.31
CA SER A 409 -17.28 -7.78 -20.66
C SER A 409 -18.11 -8.58 -21.69
N ILE A 410 -18.14 -8.10 -22.94
CA ILE A 410 -18.89 -8.62 -24.09
C ILE A 410 -17.95 -9.09 -25.21
N GLU A 411 -16.65 -9.14 -24.92
CA GLU A 411 -15.63 -9.48 -25.90
C GLU A 411 -15.65 -10.98 -26.21
N PRO A 412 -15.52 -11.38 -27.49
CA PRO A 412 -15.20 -12.75 -27.82
C PRO A 412 -13.82 -13.13 -27.25
N THR A 413 -13.60 -14.42 -27.05
CA THR A 413 -12.28 -14.91 -26.63
C THR A 413 -11.24 -14.56 -27.70
N TYR A 414 -10.25 -13.74 -27.33
CA TYR A 414 -9.23 -13.25 -28.26
C TYR A 414 -8.43 -14.39 -28.88
N GLN A 415 -7.95 -15.31 -28.03
CA GLN A 415 -7.28 -16.56 -28.41
C GLN A 415 -7.63 -17.61 -27.34
N ASN A 416 -7.90 -18.86 -27.73
CA ASN A 416 -8.14 -19.93 -26.74
C ASN A 416 -6.87 -20.38 -26.04
N MET A 417 -5.72 -20.00 -26.59
CA MET A 417 -4.44 -20.18 -25.94
C MET A 417 -3.51 -19.05 -26.34
N TYR A 418 -2.88 -18.41 -25.36
CA TYR A 418 -1.90 -17.38 -25.63
C TYR A 418 -0.73 -17.50 -24.68
N VAL A 419 0.46 -17.16 -25.19
CA VAL A 419 1.66 -17.08 -24.39
C VAL A 419 1.77 -15.65 -23.86
N LYS A 420 1.62 -15.49 -22.55
CA LYS A 420 1.87 -14.22 -21.89
C LYS A 420 3.35 -14.16 -21.52
N SER A 421 4.16 -13.58 -22.40
CA SER A 421 5.55 -13.25 -22.11
C SER A 421 5.60 -12.02 -21.21
N ASN A 422 6.15 -12.17 -20.02
CA ASN A 422 6.41 -11.06 -19.11
C ASN A 422 7.93 -11.02 -18.82
N LEU A 423 8.39 -10.02 -18.07
CA LEU A 423 9.83 -9.83 -17.72
C LEU A 423 10.46 -11.04 -16.98
N SER A 424 9.73 -12.14 -16.79
CA SER A 424 10.04 -13.27 -15.92
C SER A 424 9.73 -14.64 -16.55
N GLY A 425 9.40 -14.71 -17.84
CA GLY A 425 9.16 -15.97 -18.55
C GLY A 425 7.92 -15.96 -19.45
N GLU A 426 7.70 -17.08 -20.12
CA GLU A 426 6.57 -17.33 -21.02
C GLU A 426 5.55 -18.23 -20.34
N PHE A 427 4.34 -17.71 -20.12
CA PHE A 427 3.26 -18.47 -19.49
C PHE A 427 2.14 -18.73 -20.49
N THR A 428 1.93 -20.00 -20.84
CA THR A 428 0.80 -20.41 -21.67
C THR A 428 -0.49 -20.38 -20.86
N VAL A 429 -1.38 -19.45 -21.19
CA VAL A 429 -2.73 -19.38 -20.63
C VAL A 429 -3.68 -20.02 -21.62
N VAL A 430 -4.49 -20.99 -21.16
CA VAL A 430 -5.43 -21.74 -22.02
C VAL A 430 -6.86 -21.53 -21.53
N ASN A 431 -7.82 -21.53 -22.45
CA ASN A 431 -9.25 -21.43 -22.17
C ASN A 431 -9.74 -22.68 -21.40
N PRO A 432 -10.11 -22.58 -20.11
CA PRO A 432 -10.48 -23.73 -19.30
C PRO A 432 -11.76 -24.41 -19.78
N TYR A 433 -12.67 -23.66 -20.42
CA TYR A 433 -13.90 -24.20 -20.97
C TYR A 433 -13.59 -25.15 -22.14
N LEU A 434 -12.69 -24.76 -23.04
CA LEU A 434 -12.25 -25.59 -24.17
C LEU A 434 -11.61 -26.89 -23.67
N ILE A 435 -10.71 -26.80 -22.69
CA ILE A 435 -10.06 -27.98 -22.10
C ILE A 435 -11.09 -28.96 -21.55
N ASN A 436 -12.07 -28.47 -20.79
CA ASN A 436 -13.07 -29.33 -20.17
C ASN A 436 -13.93 -30.07 -21.21
N GLU A 437 -14.28 -29.41 -22.31
CA GLU A 437 -15.07 -30.02 -23.38
C GLU A 437 -14.25 -31.00 -24.22
N LEU A 438 -12.98 -30.67 -24.54
CA LEU A 438 -12.06 -31.60 -25.19
C LEU A 438 -11.78 -32.84 -24.32
N LYS A 439 -11.68 -32.67 -22.99
CA LYS A 439 -11.58 -33.80 -22.04
C LYS A 439 -12.84 -34.66 -22.06
N ALA A 440 -14.03 -34.04 -22.05
CA ALA A 440 -15.29 -34.77 -22.12
C ALA A 440 -15.45 -35.57 -23.42
N LEU A 441 -14.85 -35.09 -24.52
CA LEU A 441 -14.82 -35.77 -25.81
C LEU A 441 -13.66 -36.76 -25.97
N ASN A 442 -12.82 -36.96 -24.94
CA ASN A 442 -11.59 -37.75 -25.01
C ASN A 442 -10.61 -37.31 -26.12
N LEU A 443 -10.58 -36.01 -26.42
CA LEU A 443 -9.69 -35.38 -27.41
C LEU A 443 -8.51 -34.64 -26.76
N TRP A 444 -8.42 -34.64 -25.42
CA TRP A 444 -7.38 -33.95 -24.68
C TRP A 444 -6.16 -34.85 -24.43
N ASP A 445 -5.18 -34.76 -25.33
CA ASP A 445 -3.91 -35.49 -25.27
C ASP A 445 -2.71 -34.57 -25.61
N ASP A 446 -1.49 -35.10 -25.51
CA ASP A 446 -0.26 -34.34 -25.79
C ASP A 446 -0.20 -33.83 -27.23
N VAL A 447 -0.79 -34.56 -28.17
CA VAL A 447 -0.89 -34.11 -29.57
C VAL A 447 -1.78 -32.87 -29.62
N MET A 448 -2.89 -32.82 -28.88
CA MET A 448 -3.85 -31.70 -28.90
C MET A 448 -3.24 -30.44 -28.33
N ILE A 449 -2.44 -30.59 -27.27
CA ILE A 449 -1.67 -29.49 -26.71
C ILE A 449 -0.70 -28.93 -27.76
N ASN A 450 -0.03 -29.80 -28.52
CA ASN A 450 0.90 -29.37 -29.56
C ASN A 450 0.20 -28.72 -30.76
N ASP A 451 -0.93 -29.27 -31.21
CA ASP A 451 -1.73 -28.68 -32.30
C ASP A 451 -2.26 -27.30 -31.90
N LEU A 452 -2.79 -27.16 -30.69
CA LEU A 452 -3.22 -25.86 -30.17
C LEU A 452 -2.05 -24.87 -30.13
N LYS A 453 -0.83 -25.32 -29.81
CA LYS A 453 0.36 -24.44 -29.80
C LYS A 453 0.74 -24.03 -31.21
N TYR A 454 0.70 -24.97 -32.14
CA TYR A 454 1.04 -24.75 -33.53
C TYR A 454 0.07 -23.78 -34.22
N PHE A 455 -1.21 -23.81 -33.86
CA PHE A 455 -2.25 -22.94 -34.40
C PHE A 455 -2.60 -21.73 -33.51
N ASP A 456 -1.71 -21.33 -32.58
CA ASP A 456 -1.88 -20.16 -31.70
C ASP A 456 -3.23 -20.14 -30.95
N GLY A 457 -3.68 -21.32 -30.53
CA GLY A 457 -4.95 -21.54 -29.82
C GLY A 457 -6.19 -21.59 -30.71
N SER A 458 -6.07 -21.50 -32.03
CA SER A 458 -7.19 -21.74 -32.95
C SER A 458 -7.48 -23.22 -33.08
N VAL A 459 -8.76 -23.59 -33.02
CA VAL A 459 -9.21 -24.98 -33.25
C VAL A 459 -9.67 -25.23 -34.68
N GLN A 460 -9.75 -24.19 -35.52
CA GLN A 460 -10.37 -24.27 -36.86
C GLN A 460 -9.66 -25.27 -37.78
N LYS A 461 -8.32 -25.29 -37.72
CA LYS A 461 -7.46 -26.11 -38.59
C LYS A 461 -7.11 -27.48 -38.00
N ILE A 462 -7.72 -27.88 -36.88
CA ILE A 462 -7.46 -29.17 -36.25
C ILE A 462 -8.55 -30.15 -36.69
N ASP A 463 -8.20 -31.11 -37.55
CA ASP A 463 -9.16 -32.01 -38.22
C ASP A 463 -9.98 -32.89 -37.27
N ARG A 464 -9.37 -33.32 -36.16
CA ARG A 464 -10.04 -34.17 -35.15
C ARG A 464 -11.04 -33.42 -34.26
N VAL A 465 -11.08 -32.09 -34.31
CA VAL A 465 -12.04 -31.30 -33.52
C VAL A 465 -13.37 -31.27 -34.27
N PRO A 466 -14.48 -31.70 -33.64
CA PRO A 466 -15.81 -31.65 -34.27
C PRO A 466 -16.23 -30.22 -34.64
N GLU A 467 -17.00 -30.07 -35.71
CA GLU A 467 -17.38 -28.76 -36.25
C GLU A 467 -18.14 -27.90 -35.22
N ASN A 468 -19.03 -28.50 -34.43
CA ASN A 468 -19.75 -27.78 -33.37
C ASN A 468 -18.83 -27.20 -32.28
N ILE A 469 -17.66 -27.83 -32.04
CA ILE A 469 -16.64 -27.31 -31.12
C ILE A 469 -15.85 -26.20 -31.80
N LYS A 470 -15.54 -26.34 -33.10
CA LYS A 470 -14.89 -25.28 -33.88
C LYS A 470 -15.72 -24.00 -33.92
N GLU A 471 -17.03 -24.11 -34.15
CA GLU A 471 -17.96 -22.99 -34.13
C GLU A 471 -18.03 -22.33 -32.74
N LYS A 472 -18.17 -23.13 -31.68
CA LYS A 472 -18.30 -22.64 -30.30
C LYS A 472 -17.06 -21.92 -29.78
N TYR A 473 -15.88 -22.39 -30.17
CA TYR A 473 -14.58 -21.85 -29.73
C TYR A 473 -13.90 -21.00 -30.81
N ALA A 474 -14.67 -20.46 -31.75
CA ALA A 474 -14.18 -19.48 -32.69
C ALA A 474 -13.61 -18.25 -31.95
N THR A 475 -12.39 -17.85 -32.32
CA THR A 475 -11.70 -16.72 -31.69
C THR A 475 -12.17 -15.38 -32.27
N ALA A 476 -11.78 -14.28 -31.62
CA ALA A 476 -12.21 -12.93 -32.00
C ALA A 476 -12.01 -12.58 -33.48
N PHE A 477 -10.96 -13.09 -34.13
CA PHE A 477 -10.68 -12.85 -35.55
C PHE A 477 -11.31 -13.86 -36.51
N GLU A 478 -11.86 -14.95 -35.98
CA GLU A 478 -12.56 -16.00 -36.75
C GLU A 478 -14.07 -15.74 -36.80
N ILE A 479 -14.60 -14.99 -35.83
CA ILE A 479 -15.99 -14.55 -35.80
C ILE A 479 -16.17 -13.35 -36.72
N ASP A 480 -17.18 -13.40 -37.60
CA ASP A 480 -17.57 -12.24 -38.39
C ASP A 480 -18.06 -11.11 -37.47
N SER A 481 -17.37 -9.97 -37.50
CA SER A 481 -17.67 -8.78 -36.69
C SER A 481 -19.11 -8.26 -36.83
N ARG A 482 -19.83 -8.62 -37.90
CA ARG A 482 -21.27 -8.31 -38.03
C ARG A 482 -22.07 -8.90 -36.87
N TRP A 483 -21.72 -10.09 -36.37
CA TRP A 483 -22.38 -10.67 -35.20
C TRP A 483 -22.17 -9.85 -33.92
N LEU A 484 -20.99 -9.25 -33.76
CA LEU A 484 -20.69 -8.37 -32.62
C LEU A 484 -21.57 -7.11 -32.67
N ILE A 485 -21.73 -6.52 -33.87
CA ILE A 485 -22.61 -5.36 -34.09
C ILE A 485 -24.08 -5.72 -33.84
N GLU A 486 -24.57 -6.83 -34.36
CA GLU A 486 -25.97 -7.25 -34.19
C GLU A 486 -26.28 -7.55 -32.71
N ALA A 487 -25.34 -8.19 -32.00
CA ALA A 487 -25.48 -8.46 -30.57
C ALA A 487 -25.46 -7.16 -29.75
N ALA A 488 -24.53 -6.25 -30.05
CA ALA A 488 -24.45 -4.94 -29.41
C ALA A 488 -25.70 -4.10 -29.69
N SER A 489 -26.18 -4.08 -30.93
CA SER A 489 -27.41 -3.37 -31.29
C SER A 489 -28.60 -3.83 -30.44
N ARG A 490 -28.72 -5.14 -30.20
CA ARG A 490 -29.78 -5.71 -29.37
C ARG A 490 -29.65 -5.33 -27.89
N ARG A 491 -28.43 -5.26 -27.35
CA ARG A 491 -28.15 -4.79 -25.98
C ARG A 491 -28.41 -3.30 -25.84
N GLN A 492 -27.96 -2.50 -26.80
CA GLN A 492 -28.07 -1.04 -26.84
C GLN A 492 -29.50 -0.53 -26.71
N LYS A 493 -30.52 -1.33 -27.09
CA LYS A 493 -31.95 -1.02 -26.87
C LYS A 493 -32.31 -0.82 -25.39
N TRP A 494 -31.57 -1.45 -24.49
CA TRP A 494 -31.80 -1.42 -23.03
C TRP A 494 -30.78 -0.55 -22.29
N ILE A 495 -29.79 0.02 -23.00
CA ILE A 495 -28.73 0.84 -22.43
C ILE A 495 -28.98 2.31 -22.81
N ASP A 496 -29.16 3.15 -21.81
CA ASP A 496 -29.39 4.60 -21.94
C ASP A 496 -28.14 5.37 -22.39
N GLN A 497 -26.94 4.90 -22.01
CA GLN A 497 -25.62 5.36 -22.49
C GLN A 497 -25.10 4.49 -23.66
N GLY A 498 -23.78 4.40 -23.86
CA GLY A 498 -23.14 3.53 -24.87
C GLY A 498 -22.47 2.30 -24.27
N GLU A 499 -22.09 1.35 -25.13
CA GLU A 499 -21.24 0.21 -24.77
C GLU A 499 -19.89 0.25 -25.51
N SER A 500 -18.81 -0.14 -24.82
CA SER A 500 -17.49 -0.24 -25.43
C SER A 500 -17.41 -1.49 -26.30
N LEU A 501 -17.65 -1.32 -27.60
CA LEU A 501 -17.60 -2.41 -28.58
C LEU A 501 -16.30 -2.39 -29.38
N ASN A 502 -15.39 -3.32 -29.10
CA ASN A 502 -14.25 -3.56 -29.98
C ASN A 502 -14.70 -4.39 -31.20
N LEU A 503 -14.10 -4.11 -32.36
CA LEU A 503 -14.36 -4.82 -33.62
C LEU A 503 -13.06 -5.47 -34.12
N TYR A 504 -13.19 -6.66 -34.68
CA TYR A 504 -12.07 -7.52 -35.05
C TYR A 504 -12.14 -7.89 -36.53
N LEU A 505 -11.09 -7.58 -37.30
CA LEU A 505 -11.01 -7.90 -38.72
C LEU A 505 -9.66 -8.52 -39.04
N ALA A 506 -9.63 -9.81 -39.38
CA ALA A 506 -8.39 -10.46 -39.78
C ALA A 506 -7.74 -9.75 -41.00
N GLU A 507 -8.54 -9.53 -42.05
CA GLU A 507 -8.08 -8.90 -43.29
C GLU A 507 -8.86 -7.60 -43.56
N PRO A 508 -8.35 -6.44 -43.13
CA PRO A 508 -9.02 -5.16 -43.33
C PRO A 508 -8.96 -4.72 -44.79
N SER A 509 -10.05 -4.13 -45.28
CA SER A 509 -10.07 -3.39 -46.55
C SER A 509 -10.97 -2.17 -46.40
N GLY A 510 -10.73 -1.11 -47.18
CA GLY A 510 -11.55 0.11 -47.11
C GLY A 510 -13.05 -0.17 -47.29
N LYS A 511 -13.38 -1.10 -48.21
CA LYS A 511 -14.76 -1.55 -48.41
C LYS A 511 -15.33 -2.27 -47.19
N LYS A 512 -14.60 -3.23 -46.61
CA LYS A 512 -15.05 -3.97 -45.41
C LYS A 512 -15.27 -3.02 -44.22
N LEU A 513 -14.40 -2.02 -44.04
CA LEU A 513 -14.53 -1.02 -42.98
C LEU A 513 -15.75 -0.13 -43.19
N ASP A 514 -15.94 0.39 -44.40
CA ASP A 514 -17.10 1.21 -44.77
C ASP A 514 -18.41 0.45 -44.49
N ASP A 515 -18.51 -0.79 -44.99
CA ASP A 515 -19.68 -1.65 -44.78
C ASP A 515 -19.92 -1.94 -43.28
N LEU A 516 -18.86 -2.20 -42.51
CA LEU A 516 -18.94 -2.54 -41.09
C LEU A 516 -19.40 -1.35 -40.23
N TYR A 517 -18.80 -0.17 -40.42
CA TYR A 517 -19.17 1.02 -39.65
C TYR A 517 -20.53 1.58 -40.07
N LYS A 518 -20.89 1.49 -41.36
CA LYS A 518 -22.26 1.79 -41.79
C LYS A 518 -23.27 0.85 -41.15
N LEU A 519 -22.97 -0.44 -41.07
CA LEU A 519 -23.83 -1.40 -40.37
C LEU A 519 -24.01 -1.02 -38.90
N ALA A 520 -22.93 -0.69 -38.18
CA ALA A 520 -22.99 -0.23 -36.79
C ALA A 520 -23.95 0.96 -36.62
N TRP A 521 -23.83 1.95 -37.50
CA TRP A 521 -24.70 3.13 -37.50
C TRP A 521 -26.16 2.79 -37.85
N VAL A 522 -26.40 2.04 -38.92
CA VAL A 522 -27.76 1.61 -39.35
C VAL A 522 -28.45 0.77 -38.26
N ARG A 523 -27.67 -0.01 -37.50
CA ARG A 523 -28.17 -0.81 -36.36
C ARG A 523 -28.34 -0.02 -35.06
N GLY A 524 -28.14 1.29 -35.08
CA GLY A 524 -28.43 2.18 -33.96
C GLY A 524 -27.41 2.11 -32.81
N LEU A 525 -26.17 1.67 -33.08
CA LEU A 525 -25.11 1.76 -32.09
C LEU A 525 -24.72 3.22 -31.86
N LYS A 526 -24.55 3.60 -30.59
CA LYS A 526 -24.13 4.95 -30.20
C LYS A 526 -22.62 5.13 -30.33
N THR A 527 -21.85 4.07 -30.08
CA THR A 527 -20.39 4.09 -30.06
C THR A 527 -19.81 2.80 -30.62
N THR A 528 -18.67 2.92 -31.29
CA THR A 528 -17.71 1.85 -31.53
C THR A 528 -16.40 2.22 -30.83
N TYR A 529 -15.58 1.22 -30.48
CA TYR A 529 -14.34 1.46 -29.75
C TYR A 529 -13.10 1.15 -30.59
N TYR A 530 -12.24 0.20 -30.20
CA TYR A 530 -11.07 -0.13 -30.99
C TYR A 530 -11.42 -1.03 -32.17
N LEU A 531 -10.84 -0.71 -33.33
CA LEU A 531 -10.67 -1.67 -34.41
C LEU A 531 -9.36 -2.43 -34.19
N ARG A 532 -9.44 -3.76 -34.17
CA ARG A 532 -8.29 -4.66 -34.12
C ARG A 532 -8.18 -5.37 -35.46
N THR A 533 -6.98 -5.38 -36.03
CA THR A 533 -6.70 -6.03 -37.30
C THR A 533 -5.48 -6.95 -37.19
N LEU A 534 -5.43 -8.01 -38.00
CA LEU A 534 -4.25 -8.87 -38.15
C LEU A 534 -3.37 -8.46 -39.36
N GLY A 535 -3.67 -7.31 -39.97
CA GLY A 535 -2.95 -6.82 -41.15
C GLY A 535 -1.44 -6.71 -40.89
N ALA A 536 -0.68 -7.44 -41.70
CA ALA A 536 0.77 -7.40 -41.75
C ALA A 536 1.28 -5.96 -42.02
N THR A 537 2.33 -5.55 -41.32
CA THR A 537 3.38 -4.70 -41.91
C THR A 537 4.23 -5.51 -42.85
#